data_AF-A0A368VUN4-F1
#
_entry.id   AF-A0A368VUN4-F1
#
_cell.length_a   1.000
_cell.length_b   1.000
_cell.length_c   1.000
_cell.angle_alpha   90.00
_cell.angle_beta   90.00
_cell.angle_gamma   90.00
#
_symmetry.space_group_name_H-M   'P 1'
#
loop_
_entity.id
_entity.type
_entity.pdbx_description
1 polymer ?
#
loop_
_entity_poly.entity_id
_entity_poly.type
_entity_poly.pdbx_seq_one_letter_code
_entity_poly.pdbx_strand_id
1 'polypeptide(L)'
;MNCPLTYLEWSDQDQRVVRTITDATVSRDDVFVRKLVNATVYRNGLFEHTANECEDGLRHHIYVKPYNECDDTVYGQAIRTALHEYCTVSPYMEAEYLLWNGDRFNPCVLGQQPPASPLEFAQLLLDHYIVSEERTYETIYTIYDIDRSKIVIFLKGVNL
;
A
#
# COMPACT_ATOMS: atom_id res chain seq x y z
N MET A 1 -2.72 16.51 -15.11
CA MET A 1 -2.03 17.62 -14.41
C MET A 1 -1.22 16.99 -13.29
N ASN A 2 0.04 17.37 -13.16
CA ASN A 2 0.91 16.83 -12.12
C ASN A 2 0.88 17.75 -10.90
N CYS A 3 1.01 17.17 -9.72
CA CYS A 3 1.01 17.87 -8.44
C CYS A 3 2.13 17.35 -7.53
N PRO A 4 2.66 18.19 -6.62
CA PRO A 4 3.59 17.76 -5.59
C PRO A 4 2.91 16.87 -4.56
N LEU A 5 3.54 15.73 -4.25
CA LEU A 5 3.18 14.82 -3.17
C LEU A 5 4.38 14.66 -2.25
N THR A 6 4.20 14.87 -0.95
CA THR A 6 5.27 14.70 0.05
C THR A 6 4.85 13.68 1.10
N TYR A 7 5.76 12.77 1.45
CA TYR A 7 5.62 11.85 2.57
C TYR A 7 6.35 12.43 3.78
N LEU A 8 5.62 12.63 4.87
CA LEU A 8 6.10 13.30 6.08
C LEU A 8 6.03 12.33 7.26
N GLU A 9 7.13 12.13 7.96
CA GLU A 9 7.12 11.32 9.18
C GLU A 9 6.45 12.09 10.31
N TRP A 10 5.42 11.51 10.91
CA TRP A 10 4.65 12.07 12.02
C TRP A 10 4.99 11.35 13.32
N SER A 11 5.26 12.14 14.37
CA SER A 11 5.41 11.63 15.74
C SER A 11 4.10 11.82 16.49
N ASP A 12 3.45 10.72 16.87
CA ASP A 12 2.27 10.74 17.74
C ASP A 12 2.61 11.25 19.15
N GLN A 13 3.84 11.00 19.62
CA GLN A 13 4.29 11.48 20.93
C GLN A 13 4.43 13.00 20.95
N ASP A 14 5.07 13.58 19.92
CA ASP A 14 5.35 15.02 19.86
C ASP A 14 4.24 15.81 19.15
N GLN A 15 3.25 15.13 18.55
CA GLN A 15 2.17 15.71 17.75
C GLN A 15 2.70 16.68 16.66
N ARG A 16 3.75 16.26 15.94
CA ARG A 16 4.39 17.06 14.90
C ARG A 16 5.08 16.22 13.83
N VAL A 17 5.34 16.87 12.70
CA VAL A 17 6.22 16.34 11.65
C VAL A 17 7.66 16.30 12.17
N VAL A 18 8.30 15.14 12.05
CA VAL A 18 9.69 14.90 12.43
C VAL A 18 10.63 15.22 11.27
N ARG A 19 10.29 14.75 10.06
CA ARG A 19 11.09 14.94 8.85
C ARG A 19 10.29 14.63 7.58
N THR A 20 10.84 15.04 6.45
CA THR A 20 10.40 14.57 5.12
C THR A 20 11.05 13.23 4.81
N ILE A 21 10.25 12.23 4.40
CA ILE A 21 10.71 10.91 3.94
C ILE A 21 11.11 10.97 2.47
N THR A 22 10.20 11.45 1.61
CA THR A 22 10.42 11.65 0.18
C THR A 22 9.39 12.62 -0.40
N ASP A 23 9.74 13.25 -1.50
CA ASP A 23 8.85 14.01 -2.35
C ASP A 23 8.73 13.37 -3.74
N ALA A 24 7.63 13.64 -4.44
CA ALA A 24 7.40 13.21 -5.80
C ALA A 24 6.50 14.21 -6.55
N THR A 25 6.71 14.33 -7.86
CA THR A 25 5.76 14.99 -8.76
C THR A 25 4.99 13.91 -9.49
N VAL A 26 3.69 13.79 -9.20
CA VAL A 26 2.85 12.68 -9.66
C VAL A 26 1.57 13.19 -10.30
N SER A 27 0.89 12.34 -11.06
CA SER A 27 -0.44 12.66 -11.59
C SER A 27 -1.45 12.82 -10.44
N ARG A 28 -2.53 13.58 -10.64
CA ARG A 28 -3.61 13.66 -9.64
C ARG A 28 -4.21 12.28 -9.34
N ASP A 29 -4.36 11.44 -10.35
CA ASP A 29 -4.96 10.11 -10.18
C ASP A 29 -4.03 9.19 -9.37
N ASP A 30 -2.71 9.32 -9.55
CA ASP A 30 -1.70 8.60 -8.76
C ASP A 30 -1.75 9.03 -7.29
N VAL A 31 -2.01 10.32 -6.99
CA VAL A 31 -2.15 10.80 -5.60
C VAL A 31 -3.30 10.06 -4.92
N PHE A 32 -4.43 9.88 -5.59
CA PHE A 32 -5.57 9.17 -5.01
C PHE A 32 -5.20 7.74 -4.66
N VAL A 33 -4.58 7.01 -5.58
CA VAL A 33 -4.13 5.62 -5.34
C VAL A 33 -3.15 5.55 -4.16
N ARG A 34 -2.15 6.43 -4.14
CA ARG A 34 -1.14 6.47 -3.07
C ARG A 34 -1.70 6.83 -1.71
N LYS A 35 -2.83 7.53 -1.63
CA LYS A 35 -3.52 7.85 -0.36
C LYS A 35 -4.42 6.73 0.15
N LEU A 36 -4.78 5.77 -0.71
CA LEU A 36 -5.70 4.68 -0.37
C LEU A 36 -4.99 3.45 0.22
N VAL A 37 -3.69 3.30 -0.01
CA VAL A 37 -2.92 2.20 0.58
C VAL A 37 -2.70 2.41 2.08
N ASN A 38 -2.48 1.32 2.82
CA ASN A 38 -2.22 1.40 4.26
C ASN A 38 -0.78 1.85 4.57
N ALA A 39 0.18 1.51 3.71
CA ALA A 39 1.58 1.82 3.93
C ALA A 39 2.35 2.09 2.63
N THR A 40 3.58 2.57 2.79
CA THR A 40 4.50 2.79 1.68
C THR A 40 5.90 2.31 2.03
N VAL A 41 6.58 1.75 1.03
CA VAL A 41 8.01 1.44 1.10
C VAL A 41 8.79 2.49 0.33
N TYR A 42 9.86 2.98 0.95
CA TYR A 42 10.83 3.86 0.32
C TYR A 42 12.23 3.60 0.88
N ARG A 43 13.19 3.34 0.00
CA ARG A 43 14.59 2.98 0.33
C ARG A 43 14.67 1.88 1.40
N ASN A 44 13.89 0.81 1.22
CA ASN A 44 13.75 -0.31 2.17
C ASN A 44 13.14 0.04 3.54
N GLY A 45 12.71 1.28 3.78
CA GLY A 45 11.94 1.65 4.96
C GLY A 45 10.45 1.43 4.70
N LEU A 46 9.77 0.71 5.61
CA LEU A 46 8.32 0.53 5.57
C LEU A 46 7.65 1.52 6.52
N PHE A 47 6.72 2.30 6.00
CA PHE A 47 6.04 3.38 6.72
C PHE A 47 4.53 3.25 6.59
N GLU A 48 3.84 3.10 7.72
CA GLU A 48 2.38 3.08 7.79
C GLU A 48 1.82 4.49 7.64
N HIS A 49 0.76 4.64 6.86
CA HIS A 49 0.06 5.91 6.68
C HIS A 49 -0.85 6.16 7.88
N THR A 50 -0.77 7.37 8.43
CA THR A 50 -1.57 7.78 9.59
C THR A 50 -2.66 8.76 9.20
N ALA A 51 -2.36 9.66 8.26
CA ALA A 51 -3.29 10.65 7.74
C ALA A 51 -2.82 11.15 6.37
N ASN A 52 -3.69 11.85 5.67
CA ASN A 52 -3.31 12.56 4.45
C ASN A 52 -4.09 13.87 4.34
N GLU A 53 -3.47 14.87 3.72
CA GLU A 53 -4.07 16.19 3.54
C GLU A 53 -3.81 16.73 2.13
N CYS A 54 -4.46 17.85 1.82
CA CYS A 54 -4.30 18.60 0.60
C CYS A 54 -4.29 20.09 0.95
N GLU A 55 -3.12 20.73 0.84
CA GLU A 55 -2.93 22.16 1.06
C GLU A 55 -3.29 22.92 -0.23
N ASP A 56 -4.22 23.85 -0.12
CA ASP A 56 -4.70 24.75 -1.18
C ASP A 56 -5.15 24.05 -2.49
N GLY A 57 -5.52 22.76 -2.42
CA GLY A 57 -5.93 21.99 -3.59
C GLY A 57 -4.80 21.63 -4.57
N LEU A 58 -3.54 21.89 -4.18
CA LEU A 58 -2.38 21.80 -5.07
C LEU A 58 -1.26 20.91 -4.52
N ARG A 59 -1.00 20.97 -3.21
CA ARG A 59 0.08 20.20 -2.57
C ARG A 59 -0.54 19.11 -1.72
N HIS A 60 -0.06 17.91 -1.89
CA HIS A 60 -0.57 16.76 -1.16
C HIS A 60 0.47 16.28 -0.16
N HIS A 61 0.03 15.99 1.05
CA HIS A 61 0.87 15.37 2.07
C HIS A 61 0.27 14.04 2.51
N ILE A 62 1.13 13.05 2.70
CA ILE A 62 0.81 11.79 3.36
C ILE A 62 1.68 11.73 4.61
N TYR A 63 1.03 11.69 5.76
CA TYR A 63 1.69 11.52 7.04
C TYR A 63 1.88 10.04 7.29
N VAL A 64 3.08 9.67 7.71
CA VAL A 64 3.47 8.30 7.93
C VAL A 64 4.21 8.13 9.24
N LYS A 65 4.24 6.92 9.79
CA LYS A 65 5.11 6.54 10.92
C LYS A 65 5.84 5.24 10.56
N PRO A 66 6.97 4.93 11.21
CA PRO A 66 7.62 3.64 11.03
C PRO A 66 6.64 2.50 11.31
N TYR A 67 6.61 1.51 10.42
CA TYR A 67 5.74 0.34 10.59
C TYR A 67 6.17 -0.48 11.81
N ASN A 68 5.19 -0.87 12.63
CA ASN A 68 5.39 -1.68 13.82
C ASN A 68 4.72 -3.05 13.63
N GLU A 69 5.52 -4.08 13.36
CA GLU A 69 5.03 -5.46 13.22
C GLU A 69 4.32 -6.01 14.45
N CYS A 70 4.51 -5.40 15.62
CA CYS A 70 3.85 -5.81 16.86
C CYS A 70 2.40 -5.29 16.96
N ASP A 71 1.98 -4.34 16.14
CA ASP A 71 0.62 -3.78 16.17
C ASP A 71 -0.43 -4.82 15.69
N ASP A 72 -0.02 -5.76 14.83
CA ASP A 72 -0.82 -6.91 14.41
C ASP A 72 -0.10 -8.22 14.75
N THR A 73 -0.58 -8.91 15.78
CA THR A 73 0.04 -10.16 16.28
C THR A 73 -0.08 -11.34 15.32
N VAL A 74 -0.96 -11.27 14.32
CA VAL A 74 -1.19 -12.35 13.37
C VAL A 74 -0.40 -12.11 12.09
N TYR A 75 -0.56 -10.92 11.50
CA TYR A 75 -0.05 -10.64 10.16
C TYR A 75 1.18 -9.74 10.16
N GLY A 76 1.45 -8.98 11.23
CA GLY A 76 2.42 -7.90 11.20
C GLY A 76 3.82 -8.34 10.78
N GLN A 77 4.34 -9.38 11.44
CA GLN A 77 5.64 -9.96 11.09
C GLN A 77 5.63 -10.60 9.70
N ALA A 78 4.55 -11.30 9.35
CA ALA A 78 4.46 -12.01 8.09
C ALA A 78 4.38 -11.05 6.88
N ILE A 79 3.73 -9.90 7.03
CA ILE A 79 3.70 -8.83 6.03
C ILE A 79 5.12 -8.33 5.76
N ARG A 80 5.87 -7.98 6.81
CA ARG A 80 7.24 -7.49 6.68
C ARG A 80 8.15 -8.54 6.05
N THR A 81 8.07 -9.79 6.48
CA THR A 81 8.86 -10.88 5.90
C THR A 81 8.57 -11.06 4.41
N ALA A 82 7.29 -11.20 4.04
CA ALA A 82 6.93 -11.47 2.64
C ALA A 82 7.29 -10.31 1.70
N LEU A 83 7.21 -9.07 2.18
CA LEU A 83 7.61 -7.87 1.43
C LEU A 83 9.08 -7.93 0.97
N HIS A 84 9.97 -8.50 1.79
CA HIS A 84 11.40 -8.64 1.51
C HIS A 84 11.77 -9.93 0.75
N GLU A 85 10.91 -10.95 0.77
CA GLU A 85 11.14 -12.22 0.07
C GLU A 85 10.87 -12.11 -1.44
N TYR A 86 9.86 -11.32 -1.84
CA TYR A 86 9.37 -11.27 -3.21
C TYR A 86 9.71 -9.95 -3.92
N CYS A 87 10.94 -9.82 -4.42
CA CYS A 87 11.42 -8.57 -5.03
C CYS A 87 11.28 -8.56 -6.57
N THR A 88 10.08 -8.32 -7.08
CA THR A 88 9.87 -8.03 -8.51
C THR A 88 9.75 -6.52 -8.76
N VAL A 89 10.43 -6.01 -9.78
CA VAL A 89 10.36 -4.59 -10.18
C VAL A 89 9.52 -4.43 -11.43
N SER A 90 8.76 -3.35 -11.53
CA SER A 90 7.97 -3.02 -12.71
C SER A 90 8.29 -1.61 -13.20
N PRO A 91 8.31 -1.35 -14.53
CA PRO A 91 8.49 -0.01 -15.06
C PRO A 91 7.24 0.88 -14.90
N TYR A 92 6.09 0.29 -14.52
CA TYR A 92 4.83 0.97 -14.27
C TYR A 92 4.19 0.44 -12.99
N MET A 93 3.20 1.16 -12.46
CA MET A 93 2.45 0.72 -11.28
C MET A 93 1.71 -0.59 -11.59
N GLU A 94 1.95 -1.62 -10.79
CA GLU A 94 1.38 -2.95 -10.98
C GLU A 94 0.91 -3.55 -9.64
N ALA A 95 -0.18 -4.31 -9.65
CA ALA A 95 -0.66 -5.04 -8.48
C ALA A 95 0.14 -6.34 -8.29
N GLU A 96 0.54 -6.62 -7.05
CA GLU A 96 1.12 -7.90 -6.63
C GLU A 96 0.27 -8.48 -5.51
N TYR A 97 -0.18 -9.72 -5.64
CA TYR A 97 -1.08 -10.35 -4.67
C TYR A 97 -0.35 -11.42 -3.86
N LEU A 98 -0.46 -11.34 -2.54
CA LEU A 98 0.10 -12.33 -1.63
C LEU A 98 -1.01 -12.91 -0.75
N LEU A 99 -1.22 -14.22 -0.81
CA LEU A 99 -2.27 -14.93 -0.10
C LEU A 99 -1.75 -15.59 1.19
N TRP A 100 -2.47 -15.36 2.28
CA TRP A 100 -2.26 -16.02 3.56
C TRP A 100 -2.62 -17.51 3.49
N ASN A 101 -1.66 -18.37 3.84
CA ASN A 101 -1.85 -19.83 3.83
C ASN A 101 -2.13 -20.43 5.22
N GLY A 102 -2.18 -19.60 6.28
CA GLY A 102 -2.26 -20.05 7.68
C GLY A 102 -0.98 -19.78 8.50
N ASP A 103 0.15 -19.53 7.85
CA ASP A 103 1.47 -19.33 8.47
C ASP A 103 2.26 -18.17 7.84
N ARG A 104 2.19 -18.02 6.51
CA ARG A 104 2.86 -16.95 5.77
C ARG A 104 2.06 -16.50 4.56
N PHE A 105 2.46 -15.38 3.99
CA PHE A 105 1.96 -14.89 2.72
C PHE A 105 2.76 -15.50 1.55
N ASN A 106 2.07 -16.00 0.52
CA ASN A 106 2.67 -16.52 -0.69
C ASN A 106 2.07 -15.87 -1.95
N PRO A 107 2.86 -15.67 -3.02
CA PRO A 107 2.36 -15.10 -4.26
C PRO A 107 1.18 -15.90 -4.79
N CYS A 108 0.14 -15.20 -5.19
CA CYS A 108 -1.01 -15.78 -5.86
C CYS A 108 -1.35 -14.99 -7.12
N VAL A 109 -2.08 -15.64 -8.01
CA VAL A 109 -2.67 -15.01 -9.20
C VAL A 109 -4.18 -15.11 -9.03
N LEU A 110 -4.85 -13.99 -9.24
CA LEU A 110 -6.31 -13.94 -9.30
C LEU A 110 -6.75 -14.13 -10.75
N GLY A 111 -7.91 -14.74 -10.96
CA GLY A 111 -8.48 -14.97 -12.30
C GLY A 111 -9.01 -13.70 -12.98
N GLN A 112 -9.05 -12.56 -12.27
CA GLN A 112 -9.43 -11.27 -12.83
C GLN A 112 -8.25 -10.57 -13.51
N GLN A 113 -8.53 -9.70 -14.47
CA GLN A 113 -7.49 -8.87 -15.08
C GLN A 113 -6.87 -7.94 -14.02
N PRO A 114 -5.53 -7.78 -14.02
CA PRO A 114 -4.89 -6.83 -13.12
C PRO A 114 -5.33 -5.39 -13.47
N PRO A 115 -5.42 -4.50 -12.48
CA PRO A 115 -5.74 -3.09 -12.73
C PRO A 115 -4.70 -2.46 -13.66
N ALA A 116 -5.17 -1.78 -14.69
CA ALA A 116 -4.37 -1.13 -15.73
C ALA A 116 -4.41 0.40 -15.66
N SER A 117 -5.25 0.97 -14.80
CA SER A 117 -5.39 2.42 -14.61
C SER A 117 -5.46 2.81 -13.14
N PRO A 118 -5.08 4.05 -12.76
CA PRO A 118 -5.21 4.53 -11.39
C PRO A 118 -6.64 4.43 -10.82
N LEU A 119 -7.67 4.59 -11.67
CA LEU A 119 -9.05 4.43 -11.25
C LEU A 119 -9.37 2.98 -10.89
N GLU A 120 -8.90 2.00 -11.67
CA GLU A 120 -9.06 0.58 -11.37
C GLU A 120 -8.29 0.18 -10.11
N PHE A 121 -7.09 0.74 -9.89
CA PHE A 121 -6.39 0.58 -8.61
C PHE A 121 -7.19 1.16 -7.45
N ALA A 122 -7.76 2.36 -7.61
CA ALA A 122 -8.56 2.98 -6.56
C ALA A 122 -9.82 2.15 -6.24
N GLN A 123 -10.48 1.59 -7.24
CA GLN A 123 -11.60 0.66 -7.05
C GLN A 123 -11.16 -0.58 -6.26
N LEU A 124 -10.08 -1.23 -6.70
CA LEU A 124 -9.51 -2.39 -6.02
C LEU A 124 -9.16 -2.12 -4.56
N LEU A 125 -8.56 -0.95 -4.26
CA LEU A 125 -8.15 -0.57 -2.90
C LEU A 125 -9.32 -0.16 -2.00
N LEU A 126 -10.45 0.26 -2.58
CA LEU A 126 -11.67 0.56 -1.84
C LEU A 126 -12.48 -0.71 -1.50
N ASP A 127 -12.31 -1.77 -2.30
CA ASP A 127 -12.99 -3.04 -2.09
C ASP A 127 -12.30 -3.85 -0.98
N HIS A 128 -12.99 -4.01 0.15
CA HIS A 128 -12.50 -4.85 1.26
C HIS A 128 -12.46 -6.34 0.91
N TYR A 129 -13.29 -6.76 -0.05
CA TYR A 129 -13.37 -8.14 -0.53
C TYR A 129 -13.19 -8.22 -2.03
N ILE A 130 -12.40 -9.20 -2.46
CA ILE A 130 -12.18 -9.53 -3.86
C ILE A 130 -12.78 -10.90 -4.14
N VAL A 131 -13.65 -10.99 -5.16
CA VAL A 131 -14.24 -12.26 -5.60
C VAL A 131 -13.58 -12.71 -6.89
N SER A 132 -12.99 -13.89 -6.90
CA SER A 132 -12.32 -14.46 -8.07
C SER A 132 -12.47 -15.98 -8.12
N GLU A 133 -12.93 -16.50 -9.26
CA GLU A 133 -13.10 -17.95 -9.51
C GLU A 133 -13.87 -18.68 -8.38
N GLU A 134 -15.03 -18.15 -8.00
CA GLU A 134 -15.91 -18.68 -6.94
C GLU A 134 -15.30 -18.63 -5.52
N ARG A 135 -14.15 -17.98 -5.34
CA ARG A 135 -13.52 -17.74 -4.04
C ARG A 135 -13.61 -16.28 -3.65
N THR A 136 -13.73 -16.03 -2.36
CA THR A 136 -13.69 -14.69 -1.80
C THR A 136 -12.40 -14.51 -1.00
N TYR A 137 -11.77 -13.36 -1.19
CA TYR A 137 -10.56 -12.95 -0.50
C TYR A 137 -10.83 -11.65 0.25
N GLU A 138 -10.45 -11.59 1.52
CA GLU A 138 -10.40 -10.38 2.33
C GLU A 138 -9.06 -9.69 2.11
N THR A 139 -9.07 -8.37 1.91
CA THR A 139 -7.87 -7.53 1.90
C THR A 139 -7.44 -7.25 3.33
N ILE A 140 -6.26 -7.76 3.72
CA ILE A 140 -5.69 -7.62 5.07
C ILE A 140 -4.89 -6.32 5.19
N TYR A 141 -4.05 -6.05 4.19
CA TYR A 141 -3.17 -4.88 4.19
C TYR A 141 -2.73 -4.54 2.76
N THR A 142 -2.39 -3.28 2.52
CA THR A 142 -1.95 -2.80 1.21
C THR A 142 -0.74 -1.90 1.35
N ILE A 143 0.26 -2.13 0.50
CA ILE A 143 1.53 -1.41 0.54
C ILE A 143 1.87 -0.92 -0.86
N TYR A 144 2.07 0.38 -1.01
CA TYR A 144 2.71 0.90 -2.21
C TYR A 144 4.23 0.90 -2.04
N ASP A 145 4.91 0.03 -2.77
CA ASP A 145 6.36 0.03 -2.86
C ASP A 145 6.83 0.97 -3.98
N ILE A 146 7.33 2.14 -3.58
CA ILE A 146 7.82 3.17 -4.50
C ILE A 146 9.04 2.65 -5.27
N ASP A 147 9.91 1.90 -4.61
CA ASP A 147 11.18 1.44 -5.19
C ASP A 147 10.94 0.39 -6.29
N ARG A 148 9.88 -0.40 -6.15
CA ARG A 148 9.48 -1.45 -7.11
C ARG A 148 8.38 -1.04 -8.09
N SER A 149 7.72 0.10 -7.85
CA SER A 149 6.46 0.49 -8.52
C SER A 149 5.37 -0.57 -8.40
N LYS A 150 5.22 -1.17 -7.22
CA LYS A 150 4.23 -2.23 -6.94
C LYS A 150 3.23 -1.80 -5.89
N ILE A 151 1.97 -2.15 -6.08
CA ILE A 151 0.96 -2.16 -5.01
C ILE A 151 0.81 -3.59 -4.55
N VAL A 152 1.39 -3.91 -3.40
CA VAL A 152 1.34 -5.24 -2.79
C VAL A 152 0.05 -5.33 -1.98
N ILE A 153 -0.81 -6.29 -2.32
CA ILE A 153 -2.09 -6.54 -1.66
C ILE A 153 -1.99 -7.87 -0.92
N PHE A 154 -2.09 -7.81 0.40
CA PHE A 154 -2.08 -8.97 1.29
C PHE A 154 -3.50 -9.46 1.47
N LEU A 155 -3.74 -10.73 1.15
CA LEU A 155 -5.05 -11.34 1.06
C LEU A 155 -5.21 -12.51 2.02
N LYS A 156 -6.45 -12.79 2.40
CA LYS A 156 -6.85 -14.00 3.14
C LYS A 156 -8.11 -14.59 2.53
N GLY A 157 -8.11 -15.90 2.27
CA GLY A 157 -9.33 -16.58 1.82
C GLY A 157 -10.41 -16.61 2.90
N VAL A 158 -11.65 -16.33 2.52
CA VAL A 158 -12.83 -16.39 3.39
C VAL A 158 -13.97 -17.14 2.71
N ASN A 159 -14.76 -17.85 3.52
CA ASN A 159 -16.03 -18.42 3.09
C ASN A 159 -17.13 -17.44 3.51
N LEU A 160 -17.72 -16.74 2.54
CA LEU A 160 -18.91 -15.91 2.73
C LEU A 160 -20.18 -16.68 2.40
#